data_AF-A0A4Y2MXW8-F1
#
_entry.id   AF-A0A4Y2MXW8-F1
#
_cell.length_a   1.000
_cell.length_b   1.000
_cell.length_c   1.000
_cell.angle_alpha   90.00
_cell.angle_beta   90.00
_cell.angle_gamma   90.00
#
_symmetry.space_group_name_H-M   'P 1'
#
loop_
_entity.id
_entity.type
_entity.pdbx_description
1 polymer ?
#
loop_
_entity_poly.entity_id
_entity_poly.type
_entity_poly.pdbx_seq_one_letter_code
_entity_poly.pdbx_strand_id
1 'polypeptide(L)'
;MKFTQHCWLKYYINFNTEQRKHAKTAFEKDFFKLLNNAVYGKTMQHLRNRVKIDIVQTKKRAEKLVASPTFHAFTIYSENLVAVQRKLTILCLNYAIEVGFTILELSKVLMYDFHYNIILKKYGDKARLLFTDTDSLCYEITTGDLDDDLENMKNYFYFPDYPRDHPLYSDVNKKKIGYLNPLSGSVFFVKRFEKRAIEEPLSVLKVCLPPNRKCSESAADRVSSP
;
A
#
# COMPACT_ATOMS: atom_id res chain seq x y z
N MET A 1 -27.60 -21.47 -6.68
CA MET A 1 -26.41 -21.66 -7.53
C MET A 1 -25.38 -22.50 -6.78
N LYS A 2 -24.76 -23.48 -7.44
CA LYS A 2 -23.59 -24.22 -6.92
C LYS A 2 -22.45 -23.99 -7.92
N PHE A 3 -21.25 -23.75 -7.44
CA PHE A 3 -20.07 -23.48 -8.27
C PHE A 3 -18.86 -24.19 -7.70
N THR A 4 -17.93 -24.58 -8.57
CA THR A 4 -16.70 -25.28 -8.20
C THR A 4 -15.58 -24.28 -8.00
N GLN A 5 -14.99 -24.28 -6.81
CA GLN A 5 -13.82 -23.44 -6.49
C GLN A 5 -12.53 -24.26 -6.60
N HIS A 6 -11.46 -23.61 -7.05
CA HIS A 6 -10.12 -24.21 -7.09
C HIS A 6 -9.07 -23.12 -6.84
N CYS A 7 -7.94 -23.48 -6.25
CA CYS A 7 -6.88 -22.54 -5.90
C CYS A 7 -5.93 -22.26 -7.09
N TRP A 8 -6.46 -21.81 -8.23
CA TRP A 8 -5.71 -21.65 -9.48
C TRP A 8 -4.50 -20.71 -9.38
N LEU A 9 -4.57 -19.64 -8.58
CA LEU A 9 -3.43 -18.73 -8.37
C LEU A 9 -2.36 -19.26 -7.40
N LYS A 10 -2.63 -20.35 -6.68
CA LYS A 10 -1.75 -20.81 -5.58
C LYS A 10 -0.32 -21.04 -6.03
N TYR A 11 -0.12 -21.74 -7.14
CA TYR A 11 1.22 -22.05 -7.64
C TYR A 11 1.99 -20.78 -8.03
N TYR A 12 1.32 -19.83 -8.68
CA TYR A 12 1.91 -18.55 -9.08
C TYR A 12 2.31 -17.69 -7.87
N ILE A 13 1.40 -17.52 -6.91
CA ILE A 13 1.65 -16.74 -5.70
C ILE A 13 2.76 -17.38 -4.86
N ASN A 14 2.74 -18.70 -4.70
CA ASN A 14 3.78 -19.42 -3.95
C ASN A 14 5.14 -19.27 -4.62
N PHE A 15 5.22 -19.46 -5.94
CA PHE A 15 6.46 -19.26 -6.69
C PHE A 15 7.05 -17.87 -6.45
N ASN A 16 6.27 -16.80 -6.67
CA ASN A 16 6.76 -15.44 -6.45
C ASN A 16 7.13 -15.16 -4.98
N THR A 17 6.42 -15.77 -4.04
CA THR A 17 6.73 -15.65 -2.60
C THR A 17 8.07 -16.30 -2.25
N GLU A 18 8.35 -17.49 -2.78
CA GLU A 18 9.64 -18.16 -2.60
C GLU A 18 10.77 -17.40 -3.29
N GLN A 19 10.57 -16.95 -4.52
CA GLN A 19 11.56 -16.11 -5.21
C GLN A 19 11.86 -14.81 -4.43
N ARG A 20 10.83 -14.19 -3.85
CA ARG A 20 10.99 -13.02 -2.98
C ARG A 20 11.74 -13.34 -1.69
N LYS A 21 11.67 -14.57 -1.17
CA LYS A 21 12.47 -15.01 0.00
C LYS A 21 13.95 -15.16 -0.37
N HIS A 22 14.24 -15.73 -1.54
CA HIS A 22 15.61 -15.95 -2.03
C HIS A 22 16.29 -14.70 -2.62
N ALA A 23 15.52 -13.68 -2.99
CA ALA A 23 16.02 -12.41 -3.50
C ALA A 23 17.02 -11.74 -2.54
N LYS A 24 18.19 -11.35 -3.08
CA LYS A 24 19.28 -10.75 -2.31
C LYS A 24 19.17 -9.22 -2.30
N THR A 25 18.73 -8.66 -3.41
CA THR A 25 18.63 -7.20 -3.59
C THR A 25 17.25 -6.67 -3.21
N ALA A 26 17.17 -5.37 -2.90
CA ALA A 26 15.88 -4.71 -2.71
C ALA A 26 15.04 -4.73 -4.00
N PHE A 27 15.68 -4.49 -5.14
CA PHE A 27 15.05 -4.52 -6.46
C PHE A 27 14.34 -5.86 -6.76
N GLU A 28 15.03 -6.99 -6.59
CA GLU A 28 14.44 -8.31 -6.84
C GLU A 28 13.25 -8.58 -5.91
N LYS A 29 13.35 -8.17 -4.64
CA LYS A 29 12.26 -8.32 -3.66
C LYS A 29 11.02 -7.53 -4.09
N ASP A 30 11.21 -6.32 -4.60
CA ASP A 30 10.14 -5.46 -5.07
C ASP A 30 9.57 -5.96 -6.40
N PHE A 31 10.40 -6.51 -7.28
CA PHE A 31 9.96 -7.13 -8.52
C PHE A 31 8.99 -8.29 -8.29
N PHE A 32 9.35 -9.27 -7.45
CA PHE A 32 8.44 -10.40 -7.17
C PHE A 32 7.20 -9.97 -6.37
N LYS A 33 7.30 -8.94 -5.52
CA LYS A 33 6.13 -8.32 -4.88
C LYS A 33 5.20 -7.71 -5.93
N LEU A 34 5.76 -6.96 -6.88
CA LEU A 34 5.02 -6.29 -7.95
C LEU A 34 4.30 -7.31 -8.83
N LEU A 35 4.90 -8.45 -9.16
CA LEU A 35 4.25 -9.49 -9.95
C LEU A 35 2.94 -10.00 -9.31
N ASN A 36 2.94 -10.23 -8.00
CA ASN A 36 1.72 -10.60 -7.28
C ASN A 36 0.68 -9.46 -7.28
N ASN A 37 1.13 -8.23 -6.97
CA ASN A 37 0.25 -7.06 -6.92
C ASN A 37 -0.33 -6.70 -8.31
N ALA A 38 0.44 -6.90 -9.37
CA ALA A 38 0.03 -6.61 -10.74
C ALA A 38 -1.10 -7.52 -11.21
N VAL A 39 -1.11 -8.80 -10.82
CA VAL A 39 -2.22 -9.71 -11.12
C VAL A 39 -3.52 -9.20 -10.48
N TYR A 40 -3.47 -8.79 -9.21
CA TYR A 40 -4.61 -8.18 -8.52
C TYR A 40 -5.03 -6.85 -9.17
N GLY A 41 -4.09 -5.95 -9.45
CA GLY A 41 -4.39 -4.68 -10.12
C GLY A 41 -4.99 -4.89 -11.51
N LYS A 42 -4.59 -5.98 -12.18
CA LYS A 42 -5.14 -6.36 -13.48
C LYS A 42 -6.59 -6.79 -13.36
N THR A 43 -6.97 -7.58 -12.36
CA THR A 43 -8.37 -8.00 -12.19
C THR A 43 -9.31 -6.82 -11.92
N MET A 44 -8.84 -5.79 -11.24
CA MET A 44 -9.60 -4.57 -10.92
C MET A 44 -9.54 -3.48 -12.01
N GLN A 45 -9.05 -3.77 -13.22
CA GLN A 45 -8.87 -2.74 -14.24
C GLN A 45 -10.21 -2.20 -14.80
N HIS A 46 -10.42 -0.89 -14.66
CA HIS A 46 -11.59 -0.20 -15.25
C HIS A 46 -11.45 -0.01 -16.76
N LEU A 47 -12.07 -0.91 -17.52
CA LEU A 47 -12.07 -0.86 -18.99
C LEU A 47 -12.81 0.35 -19.58
N ARG A 48 -13.82 0.88 -18.87
CA ARG A 48 -14.63 2.02 -19.33
C ARG A 48 -13.84 3.33 -19.43
N ASN A 49 -12.73 3.44 -18.70
CA ASN A 49 -11.86 4.61 -18.71
C ASN A 49 -10.85 4.57 -19.87
N ARG A 50 -10.85 3.51 -20.68
CA ARG A 50 -9.96 3.41 -21.84
C ARG A 50 -10.43 4.36 -22.94
N VAL A 51 -9.47 5.04 -23.53
CA VAL A 51 -9.67 5.97 -24.64
C VAL A 51 -8.88 5.48 -25.83
N LYS A 52 -9.39 5.71 -27.04
CA LYS A 52 -8.64 5.46 -28.26
C LYS A 52 -7.93 6.74 -28.65
N ILE A 53 -6.61 6.69 -28.80
CA ILE A 53 -5.82 7.83 -29.26
C ILE A 53 -5.26 7.48 -30.63
N ASP A 54 -5.58 8.33 -31.62
CA ASP A 54 -5.01 8.27 -32.96
C ASP A 54 -3.98 9.40 -33.07
N ILE A 55 -2.70 9.06 -33.31
CA ILE A 55 -1.66 10.04 -33.63
C ILE A 55 -1.69 10.28 -35.14
N VAL A 56 -1.80 11.54 -35.54
CA VAL A 56 -2.08 11.97 -36.92
C VAL A 56 -1.11 13.05 -37.35
N GLN A 57 -0.54 12.89 -38.54
CA GLN A 57 0.38 13.87 -39.14
C GLN A 57 -0.18 14.58 -40.37
N THR A 58 -1.34 14.15 -40.86
CA THR A 58 -1.95 14.70 -42.08
C THR A 58 -3.27 15.38 -41.76
N LYS A 59 -3.43 16.61 -42.27
CA LYS A 59 -4.63 17.43 -42.09
C LYS A 59 -5.91 16.67 -42.49
N LYS A 60 -5.91 16.03 -43.67
CA LYS A 60 -7.05 15.25 -44.18
C LYS A 60 -7.51 14.15 -43.22
N ARG A 61 -6.59 13.44 -42.56
CA ARG A 61 -6.93 12.38 -41.59
C ARG A 61 -7.42 12.99 -40.28
N ALA A 62 -6.85 14.11 -39.85
CA ALA A 62 -7.27 14.80 -38.63
C ALA A 62 -8.71 15.29 -38.78
N GLU A 63 -9.03 15.97 -39.88
CA GLU A 63 -10.39 16.43 -40.20
C GLU A 63 -11.39 15.27 -40.22
N LYS A 64 -11.05 14.14 -40.84
CA LYS A 64 -11.89 12.94 -40.85
C LYS A 64 -12.17 12.39 -39.45
N LEU A 65 -11.17 12.41 -38.56
CA LEU A 65 -11.30 11.89 -37.19
C LEU A 65 -12.06 12.84 -36.28
N VAL A 66 -11.92 14.17 -36.46
CA VAL A 66 -12.69 15.19 -35.74
C VAL A 66 -14.16 15.16 -36.14
N ALA A 67 -14.46 14.92 -37.42
CA ALA A 67 -15.83 14.76 -37.90
C ALA A 67 -16.50 13.45 -37.46
N SER A 68 -15.78 12.53 -36.81
CA SER A 68 -16.33 11.25 -36.36
C SER A 68 -17.26 11.45 -35.16
N PRO A 69 -18.40 10.74 -35.05
CA PRO A 69 -19.24 10.76 -33.84
C PRO A 69 -18.52 10.18 -32.60
N THR A 70 -17.39 9.49 -32.81
CA THR A 70 -16.54 8.97 -31.74
C THR A 70 -15.54 9.99 -31.21
N PHE A 71 -15.45 11.16 -31.84
CA PHE A 71 -14.55 12.22 -31.42
C PHE A 71 -14.84 12.68 -29.98
N HIS A 72 -13.79 12.95 -29.23
CA HIS A 72 -13.88 13.49 -27.88
C HIS A 72 -13.06 14.76 -27.71
N ALA A 73 -11.78 14.71 -28.06
CA ALA A 73 -10.86 15.83 -27.94
C ALA A 73 -9.69 15.64 -28.92
N PHE A 74 -8.92 16.70 -29.15
CA PHE A 74 -7.61 16.58 -29.80
C PHE A 74 -6.59 17.46 -29.08
N THR A 75 -5.32 17.08 -29.19
CA THR A 75 -4.17 17.82 -28.65
C THR A 75 -3.16 17.98 -29.77
N ILE A 76 -2.78 19.22 -30.07
CA ILE A 76 -1.75 19.54 -31.06
C ILE A 76 -0.40 19.50 -30.35
N TYR A 77 0.53 18.67 -30.83
CA TYR A 77 1.89 18.58 -30.29
C TYR A 77 2.89 19.38 -31.12
N SER A 78 2.69 19.45 -32.44
CA SER A 78 3.48 20.28 -33.36
C SER A 78 2.66 20.59 -34.62
N GLU A 79 3.21 21.41 -35.51
CA GLU A 79 2.56 21.79 -36.79
C GLU A 79 2.08 20.58 -37.60
N ASN A 80 2.84 19.47 -37.54
CA ASN A 80 2.58 18.25 -38.29
C ASN A 80 2.21 17.07 -37.39
N LEU A 81 1.77 17.30 -36.14
CA LEU A 81 1.45 16.22 -35.21
C LEU A 81 0.29 16.57 -34.27
N VAL A 82 -0.79 15.80 -34.37
CA VAL A 82 -1.99 15.92 -33.54
C VAL A 82 -2.37 14.56 -32.98
N ALA A 83 -2.65 14.46 -31.69
CA ALA A 83 -3.35 13.33 -31.12
C ALA A 83 -4.85 13.60 -31.09
N VAL A 84 -5.64 12.71 -31.67
CA VAL A 84 -7.11 12.76 -31.63
C VAL A 84 -7.60 11.68 -30.68
N GLN A 85 -8.23 12.09 -29.59
CA GLN A 85 -8.86 11.21 -28.61
C GLN A 85 -10.29 10.89 -29.05
N ARG A 86 -10.64 9.61 -28.98
CA ARG A 86 -11.94 9.08 -29.37
C ARG A 86 -12.49 8.13 -28.31
N LYS A 87 -13.81 8.10 -28.19
CA LYS A 87 -14.55 7.14 -27.38
C LYS A 87 -14.46 5.75 -28.00
N LEU A 88 -14.34 4.73 -27.16
CA LEU A 88 -14.47 3.34 -27.60
C LEU A 88 -15.95 3.03 -27.88
N THR A 89 -16.25 2.49 -29.06
CA THR A 89 -17.61 2.13 -29.49
C THR A 89 -18.03 0.74 -29.02
N ILE A 90 -17.07 -0.18 -28.90
CA ILE A 90 -17.29 -1.54 -28.45
C ILE A 90 -16.31 -1.79 -27.30
N LEU A 91 -16.85 -2.26 -26.18
CA LEU A 91 -16.08 -2.60 -25.00
C LEU A 91 -16.32 -4.07 -24.62
N CYS A 92 -15.28 -4.89 -24.66
CA CYS A 92 -15.35 -6.27 -24.20
C CYS A 92 -14.98 -6.32 -22.71
N LEU A 93 -15.92 -6.69 -21.85
CA LEU A 93 -15.70 -6.83 -20.40
C LEU A 93 -15.12 -8.21 -20.08
N ASN A 94 -13.86 -8.43 -20.46
CA ASN A 94 -13.16 -9.71 -20.30
C ASN A 94 -12.22 -9.76 -19.08
N TYR A 95 -12.48 -8.92 -18.08
CA TYR A 95 -11.67 -8.82 -16.87
C TYR A 95 -12.45 -9.38 -15.69
N ALA A 96 -11.80 -10.23 -14.91
CA ALA A 96 -12.40 -10.91 -13.76
C ALA A 96 -12.47 -9.99 -12.53
N ILE A 97 -13.28 -8.93 -12.61
CA ILE A 97 -13.43 -7.92 -11.56
C ILE A 97 -13.91 -8.56 -10.25
N GLU A 98 -14.76 -9.57 -10.34
CA GLU A 98 -15.30 -10.32 -9.21
C GLU A 98 -14.20 -10.98 -8.38
N VAL A 99 -13.12 -11.44 -9.02
CA VAL A 99 -11.94 -12.00 -8.34
C VAL A 99 -11.24 -10.91 -7.54
N GLY A 100 -11.00 -9.74 -8.14
CA GLY A 100 -10.38 -8.60 -7.46
C GLY A 100 -11.21 -8.10 -6.28
N PHE A 101 -12.54 -8.00 -6.47
CA PHE A 101 -13.48 -7.65 -5.41
C PHE A 101 -13.40 -8.67 -4.26
N THR A 102 -13.47 -9.97 -4.57
CA THR A 102 -13.42 -11.03 -3.54
C THR A 102 -12.12 -11.01 -2.76
N ILE A 103 -10.97 -10.82 -3.42
CA ILE A 103 -9.67 -10.70 -2.74
C ILE A 103 -9.66 -9.52 -1.77
N LEU A 104 -10.20 -8.37 -2.19
CA LEU A 104 -10.26 -7.17 -1.34
C LEU A 104 -11.16 -7.38 -0.11
N GLU A 105 -12.35 -7.95 -0.32
CA GLU A 105 -13.28 -8.22 0.79
C GLU A 105 -12.71 -9.24 1.78
N LEU A 106 -12.07 -10.31 1.30
CA LEU A 106 -11.37 -11.26 2.17
C LEU A 106 -10.23 -10.61 2.95
N SER A 107 -9.48 -9.71 2.32
CA SER A 107 -8.43 -8.93 3.00
C SER A 107 -9.00 -8.09 4.15
N LYS A 108 -10.14 -7.42 3.93
CA LYS A 108 -10.82 -6.64 4.98
C LYS A 108 -11.30 -7.53 6.12
N VAL A 109 -11.87 -8.70 5.83
CA VAL A 109 -12.31 -9.66 6.86
C VAL A 109 -11.14 -10.05 7.76
N LEU A 110 -9.96 -10.32 7.21
CA LEU A 110 -8.76 -10.61 8.00
C LEU A 110 -8.36 -9.44 8.92
N MET A 111 -8.39 -8.21 8.40
CA MET A 111 -8.08 -7.01 9.18
C MET A 111 -9.12 -6.75 10.28
N TYR A 112 -10.40 -6.98 9.99
CA TYR A 112 -11.48 -6.88 10.98
C TYR A 112 -11.39 -7.97 12.04
N ASP A 113 -11.09 -9.21 11.66
CA ASP A 113 -10.88 -10.29 12.61
C ASP A 113 -9.74 -9.94 13.58
N PHE A 114 -8.61 -9.46 13.05
CA PHE A 114 -7.51 -8.99 13.88
C PHE A 114 -7.93 -7.83 14.82
N HIS A 115 -8.66 -6.84 14.31
CA HIS A 115 -9.13 -5.71 15.12
C HIS A 115 -10.08 -6.15 16.24
N TYR A 116 -11.21 -6.78 15.88
CA TYR A 116 -12.29 -7.08 16.82
C TYR A 116 -11.97 -8.29 17.70
N ASN A 117 -11.37 -9.34 17.15
CA ASN A 117 -11.15 -10.58 17.87
C ASN A 117 -9.81 -10.67 18.59
N ILE A 118 -8.80 -9.88 18.20
CA ILE A 118 -7.48 -9.90 18.85
C ILE A 118 -7.24 -8.62 19.64
N ILE A 119 -7.23 -7.45 18.99
CA ILE A 119 -6.89 -6.19 19.64
C ILE A 119 -7.95 -5.77 20.68
N LEU A 120 -9.22 -5.70 20.29
CA LEU A 120 -10.27 -5.26 21.21
C LEU A 120 -10.53 -6.27 22.34
N LYS A 121 -10.37 -7.57 22.10
CA LYS A 121 -10.47 -8.56 23.19
C LYS A 121 -9.34 -8.45 24.20
N LYS A 122 -8.13 -8.14 23.75
CA LYS A 122 -6.96 -8.03 24.64
C LYS A 122 -6.95 -6.72 25.42
N TYR A 123 -7.19 -5.59 24.75
CA TYR A 123 -6.98 -4.27 25.34
C TYR A 123 -8.29 -3.55 25.69
N GLY A 124 -9.42 -3.91 25.09
CA GLY A 124 -10.70 -3.23 25.30
C GLY A 124 -10.56 -1.71 25.11
N ASP A 125 -11.03 -0.96 26.11
CA ASP A 125 -10.97 0.51 26.12
C ASP A 125 -9.54 1.09 26.19
N LYS A 126 -8.53 0.25 26.44
CA LYS A 126 -7.11 0.66 26.43
C LYS A 126 -6.50 0.71 25.04
N ALA A 127 -7.23 0.28 24.00
CA ALA A 127 -6.82 0.42 22.62
C ALA A 127 -7.74 1.38 21.86
N ARG A 128 -7.13 2.33 21.14
CA ARG A 128 -7.82 3.27 20.26
C ARG A 128 -7.24 3.14 18.85
N LEU A 129 -8.08 2.78 17.89
CA LEU A 129 -7.70 2.78 16.48
C LEU A 129 -7.58 4.24 16.00
N LEU A 130 -6.38 4.64 15.57
CA LEU A 130 -6.07 5.99 15.11
C LEU A 130 -6.36 6.17 13.62
N PHE A 131 -5.85 5.25 12.79
CA PHE A 131 -6.11 5.25 11.35
C PHE A 131 -5.94 3.86 10.74
N THR A 132 -6.43 3.71 9.52
CA THR A 132 -6.29 2.51 8.69
C THR A 132 -5.81 2.90 7.29
N ASP A 133 -4.89 2.15 6.71
CA ASP A 133 -4.54 2.28 5.27
C ASP A 133 -4.34 0.89 4.67
N THR A 134 -5.20 0.51 3.72
CA THR A 134 -5.18 -0.72 2.89
C THR A 134 -4.92 -2.03 3.65
N ASP A 135 -3.69 -2.28 4.07
CA ASP A 135 -3.18 -3.46 4.78
C ASP A 135 -2.59 -3.11 6.16
N SER A 136 -2.92 -1.93 6.69
CA SER A 136 -2.35 -1.38 7.91
C SER A 136 -3.37 -0.86 8.92
N LEU A 137 -3.07 -1.06 10.20
CA LEU A 137 -3.83 -0.56 11.34
C LEU A 137 -2.90 0.19 12.29
N CYS A 138 -3.24 1.41 12.66
CA CYS A 138 -2.49 2.17 13.65
C CYS A 138 -3.30 2.31 14.93
N TYR A 139 -2.75 1.86 16.05
CA TYR A 139 -3.37 1.88 17.36
C TYR A 139 -2.60 2.76 18.32
N GLU A 140 -3.32 3.48 19.15
CA GLU A 140 -2.82 3.92 20.45
C GLU A 140 -3.20 2.86 21.49
N ILE A 141 -2.22 2.33 22.22
CA ILE A 141 -2.44 1.29 23.24
C ILE A 141 -1.84 1.73 24.58
N THR A 142 -2.59 1.48 25.65
CA THR A 142 -2.13 1.62 27.04
C THR A 142 -1.89 0.23 27.63
N THR A 143 -0.62 -0.13 27.81
CA THR A 143 -0.20 -1.41 28.41
C THR A 143 1.07 -1.23 29.24
N GLY A 144 1.33 -2.14 30.17
CA GLY A 144 2.55 -2.14 30.99
C GLY A 144 3.78 -2.45 30.15
N ASP A 145 3.79 -3.65 29.55
CA ASP A 145 4.85 -4.09 28.64
C ASP A 145 4.26 -4.55 27.30
N LEU A 146 4.70 -3.91 26.22
CA LEU A 146 4.22 -4.23 24.88
C LEU A 146 4.97 -5.43 24.31
N ASP A 147 6.24 -5.62 24.68
CA ASP A 147 7.04 -6.72 24.15
C ASP A 147 6.53 -8.06 24.71
N ASP A 148 6.24 -8.11 26.00
CA ASP A 148 5.54 -9.25 26.62
C ASP A 148 4.18 -9.51 25.97
N ASP A 149 3.44 -8.43 25.65
CA ASP A 149 2.16 -8.55 25.00
C ASP A 149 2.25 -9.12 23.58
N LEU A 150 3.28 -8.73 22.83
CA LEU A 150 3.57 -9.23 21.49
C LEU A 150 4.08 -10.67 21.51
N GLU A 151 4.89 -11.06 22.49
CA GLU A 151 5.33 -12.45 22.68
C GLU A 151 4.13 -13.38 22.92
N ASN A 152 3.19 -12.96 23.78
CA ASN A 152 1.95 -13.69 24.04
C ASN A 152 1.04 -13.78 22.79
N MET A 153 1.21 -12.88 21.82
CA MET A 153 0.45 -12.84 20.57
C MET A 153 1.28 -13.23 19.34
N LYS A 154 2.44 -13.87 19.52
CA LYS A 154 3.38 -14.15 18.42
C LYS A 154 2.80 -14.93 17.24
N ASN A 155 1.71 -15.65 17.45
CA ASN A 155 1.00 -16.38 16.40
C ASN A 155 0.30 -15.47 15.37
N TYR A 156 0.19 -14.17 15.65
CA TYR A 156 -0.40 -13.18 14.73
C TYR A 156 0.65 -12.30 14.03
N PHE A 157 1.91 -12.37 14.47
CA PHE A 157 2.95 -11.46 14.02
C PHE A 157 4.18 -12.17 13.44
N TYR A 158 4.99 -11.40 12.71
CA TYR A 158 6.34 -11.79 12.33
C TYR A 158 7.34 -10.69 12.73
N PHE A 159 8.51 -11.09 13.24
CA PHE A 159 9.47 -10.21 13.91
C PHE A 159 10.89 -10.14 13.28
N PRO A 160 11.11 -10.35 11.98
CA PRO A 160 12.45 -10.34 11.37
C PRO A 160 13.03 -8.93 11.23
N ASP A 161 12.22 -7.89 11.43
CA ASP A 161 12.62 -6.48 11.35
C ASP A 161 13.18 -5.95 12.68
N TYR A 162 13.06 -6.73 13.77
CA TYR A 162 13.70 -6.41 15.04
C TYR A 162 15.23 -6.58 14.96
N PRO A 163 16.02 -5.87 15.78
CA PRO A 163 17.43 -6.17 15.98
C PRO A 163 17.64 -7.64 16.39
N ARG A 164 18.72 -8.29 15.93
CA ARG A 164 18.96 -9.73 16.19
C ARG A 164 19.15 -10.09 17.66
N ASP A 165 19.57 -9.11 18.44
CA ASP A 165 19.76 -9.13 19.88
C ASP A 165 18.44 -8.90 20.65
N HIS A 166 17.35 -8.54 19.97
CA HIS A 166 16.05 -8.31 20.61
C HIS A 166 15.35 -9.65 20.96
N PRO A 167 14.72 -9.77 22.15
CA PRO A 167 14.03 -11.01 22.57
C PRO A 167 12.96 -11.52 21.59
N LEU A 168 12.24 -10.59 20.96
CA LEU A 168 11.19 -10.93 19.98
C LEU A 168 11.71 -11.32 18.59
N TYR A 169 13.01 -11.13 18.29
CA TYR A 169 13.53 -11.42 16.95
C TYR A 169 13.30 -12.88 16.56
N SER A 170 12.65 -13.10 15.41
CA SER A 170 12.39 -14.44 14.90
C SER A 170 12.20 -14.46 13.39
N ASP A 171 12.91 -15.37 12.72
CA ASP A 171 12.76 -15.64 11.29
C ASP A 171 11.61 -16.64 10.99
N VAL A 172 10.96 -17.21 12.00
CA VAL A 172 9.97 -18.31 11.85
C VAL A 172 8.79 -17.91 10.96
N ASN A 173 8.26 -16.70 11.12
CA ASN A 173 7.09 -16.22 10.38
C ASN A 173 7.43 -15.28 9.21
N LYS A 174 8.72 -15.14 8.90
CA LYS A 174 9.20 -14.21 7.89
C LYS A 174 8.55 -14.47 6.53
N LYS A 175 7.82 -13.46 6.03
CA LYS A 175 7.13 -13.48 4.73
C LYS A 175 6.13 -14.63 4.59
N LYS A 176 5.59 -15.15 5.70
CA LYS A 176 4.43 -16.04 5.69
C LYS A 176 3.16 -15.21 5.55
N ILE A 177 2.20 -15.74 4.78
CA ILE A 177 0.91 -15.08 4.55
C ILE A 177 0.10 -15.11 5.86
N GLY A 178 -0.59 -14.01 6.16
CA GLY A 178 -1.48 -13.89 7.32
C GLY A 178 -0.83 -13.41 8.62
N TYR A 179 0.49 -13.24 8.65
CA TYR A 179 1.19 -12.65 9.78
C TYR A 179 1.40 -11.16 9.55
N LEU A 180 1.18 -10.35 10.59
CA LEU A 180 1.32 -8.90 10.55
C LEU A 180 2.69 -8.46 11.07
N ASN A 181 3.16 -7.33 10.59
CA ASN A 181 4.38 -6.72 11.08
C ASN A 181 4.05 -5.64 12.13
N PRO A 182 4.56 -5.77 13.38
CA PRO A 182 4.30 -4.79 14.43
C PRO A 182 5.23 -3.56 14.38
N LEU A 183 6.32 -3.59 13.58
CA LEU A 183 7.29 -2.48 13.48
C LEU A 183 7.15 -1.66 12.19
N SER A 184 6.78 -2.30 11.09
CA SER A 184 6.68 -1.61 9.80
C SER A 184 5.45 -2.02 9.01
N GLY A 185 4.67 -1.02 8.61
CA GLY A 185 3.70 -1.13 7.52
C GLY A 185 2.34 -1.72 7.87
N SER A 186 2.21 -2.75 8.71
CA SER A 186 0.92 -3.46 8.89
C SER A 186 0.20 -3.19 10.21
N VAL A 187 0.92 -3.12 11.33
CA VAL A 187 0.32 -2.72 12.61
C VAL A 187 1.27 -1.79 13.32
N PHE A 188 0.80 -0.60 13.67
CA PHE A 188 1.57 0.38 14.42
C PHE A 188 0.99 0.51 15.82
N PHE A 189 1.85 0.44 16.83
CA PHE A 189 1.47 0.63 18.22
C PHE A 189 2.11 1.92 18.75
N VAL A 190 1.28 2.90 19.08
CA VAL A 190 1.66 4.12 19.76
C VAL A 190 1.36 3.94 21.24
N LYS A 191 2.40 3.88 22.08
CA LYS A 191 2.20 3.88 23.54
C LYS A 191 1.74 5.27 23.99
N ARG A 192 0.60 5.33 24.67
CA ARG A 192 0.23 6.53 25.43
C ARG A 192 0.97 6.50 26.75
N PHE A 193 1.94 7.41 26.93
CA PHE A 193 2.52 7.62 28.26
C PHE A 193 1.43 8.25 29.14
N GLU A 194 1.01 7.56 30.20
CA GLU A 194 0.25 8.21 31.27
C GLU A 194 1.10 9.38 31.76
N LYS A 195 0.57 10.60 31.69
CA LYS A 195 1.18 11.77 32.32
C LYS A 195 1.36 11.47 33.81
N ARG A 196 2.54 11.00 34.20
CA ARG A 196 3.03 11.27 35.55
C ARG A 196 3.21 12.77 35.61
N ALA A 197 2.37 13.44 36.39
CA ALA A 197 2.54 14.84 36.72
C ALA A 197 3.85 14.98 37.51
N ILE A 198 4.96 15.23 36.83
CA ILE A 198 6.15 15.95 37.29
C ILE A 198 6.82 16.49 36.02
N GLU A 199 7.25 17.74 36.12
CA GLU A 199 7.79 18.64 35.10
C GLU A 199 8.83 18.01 34.16
N GLU A 200 8.56 17.99 32.85
CA GLU A 200 9.52 18.30 31.76
C GLU A 200 8.81 18.19 30.38
N PRO A 201 9.07 19.10 29.42
CA PRO A 201 8.26 19.20 28.21
C PRO A 201 8.76 18.27 27.08
N LEU A 202 7.81 17.48 26.54
CA LEU A 202 7.72 17.04 25.14
C LEU A 202 8.95 16.33 24.52
N SER A 203 8.96 14.99 24.57
CA SER A 203 9.65 14.16 23.58
C SER A 203 8.65 13.60 22.56
N VAL A 204 8.32 14.41 21.56
CA VAL A 204 7.73 13.95 20.31
C VAL A 204 8.83 13.26 19.50
N LEU A 205 8.79 11.93 19.39
CA LEU A 205 9.76 11.18 18.59
C LEU A 205 9.43 11.37 17.10
N LYS A 206 9.97 12.45 16.52
CA LYS A 206 9.93 12.77 15.09
C LYS A 206 11.08 12.05 14.38
N VAL A 207 10.70 11.19 13.44
CA VAL A 207 11.25 11.06 12.07
C VAL A 207 12.76 11.30 11.91
N CYS A 208 13.49 10.25 11.56
CA CYS A 208 14.89 10.31 11.11
C CYS A 208 15.11 11.37 10.02
N LEU A 209 16.01 12.32 10.26
CA LEU A 209 16.74 13.06 9.23
C LEU A 209 18.17 12.49 9.15
N PRO A 210 18.75 12.31 7.94
CA PRO A 210 20.08 11.73 7.77
C PRO A 210 21.19 12.71 8.20
N PRO A 211 22.36 12.21 8.66
CA PRO A 211 23.44 13.07 9.11
C PRO A 211 24.25 13.60 7.92
N ASN A 212 24.75 14.84 8.09
CA ASN A 212 25.74 15.55 7.28
C ASN A 212 25.25 16.37 6.08
N ARG A 213 24.83 17.62 6.36
CA ARG A 213 25.34 18.82 5.66
C ARG A 213 25.42 19.97 6.66
N LYS A 214 26.63 20.43 6.98
CA LYS A 214 26.85 21.71 7.65
C LYS A 214 26.57 22.83 6.65
N CYS A 215 25.62 23.71 6.96
CA CYS A 215 25.56 25.04 6.35
C CYS A 215 25.86 26.06 7.44
N SER A 216 26.85 26.90 7.20
CA SER A 216 27.23 28.04 8.02
C SER A 216 26.18 29.15 7.93
N GLU A 217 25.76 29.68 9.08
CA GLU A 217 25.00 30.92 9.19
C GLU A 217 25.90 32.12 8.91
N SER A 218 25.46 33.03 8.03
CA SER A 218 25.47 34.47 8.31
C SER A 218 24.77 35.23 7.18
N ALA A 219 23.67 35.90 7.52
CA ALA A 219 23.47 37.34 7.31
C ALA A 219 21.97 37.65 7.27
N ALA A 220 21.57 38.50 8.21
CA ALA A 220 20.29 39.16 8.25
C ALA A 220 20.05 40.01 6.99
N ASP A 221 18.81 40.09 6.52
CA ASP A 221 18.07 41.36 6.46
C ASP A 221 16.62 41.19 5.96
N ARG A 222 15.71 41.77 6.76
CA ARG A 222 14.50 42.56 6.44
C ARG A 222 13.51 42.16 5.33
N VAL A 223 12.28 41.88 5.78
CA VAL A 223 11.00 42.53 5.43
C VAL A 223 10.76 42.92 3.95
N SER A 224 9.77 42.29 3.29
CA SER A 224 8.43 42.88 3.07
C SER A 224 7.48 41.90 2.34
N SER A 225 6.22 41.91 2.73
CA SER A 225 5.05 41.47 1.92
C SER A 225 4.62 42.65 1.04
N PRO A 226 3.84 42.48 -0.05
CA PRO A 226 2.82 41.46 -0.33
C PRO A 226 3.29 40.28 -1.19
#